data_AF-A0A936DBY3-F1
#
_entry.id   AF-A0A936DBY3-F1
#
_cell.length_a   1.000
_cell.length_b   1.000
_cell.length_c   1.000
_cell.angle_alpha   90.00
_cell.angle_beta   90.00
_cell.angle_gamma   90.00
#
_symmetry.space_group_name_H-M   'P 1'
#
loop_
_entity.id
_entity.type
_entity.pdbx_description
1 polymer ?
#
loop_
_entity_poly.entity_id
_entity_poly.type
_entity_poly.pdbx_seq_one_letter_code
_entity_poly.pdbx_strand_id
1 'polypeptide(L)'
;MSAITLDYALSELPSSQHRAGLAGLVLMLQWLSRQPGKRKGVAALTRLDANGAAVTFDEKGIAELFDHVYAAAMGEVESNALRKSKGKETVEPLRTEEREITDKAGKVKTKTVYIYPQVVPRGAFLLELDPTRQGERGLWVKLWRDTVWTVLRGVPAQRAPYEARAEKTATKDAAEAWKSLRKPDASDELPSTYFIGAQACNAENVQFRDVNRFLFLLHFWPFVASIYVPQVIGNDGKSSFEGRALAIPDIADLELFCEEYDEIMRERPVEVAAYLPRGALVDVVEEVGLDLIRQLRGQLAKKAAKGRFVDIVFGVDVVHLSKDGNNVRLLASTRVEPGSLVDEYERVKGAFWDARFRQTRLRALVRGERWFSGFDRLFGTTDYELTFARPHFRRDAREAFRMEAEMTESSDDVHNTGAPASTEEIIYRVVGGYLIRKLNTKHQLTWEKAKDNPSLRADFERYKERLAKDAFLAVRSRTGPDFIEYFTGTLCSVPQHIGEAGFLALTRALMTETDTVRTLTLLALSARA
;
A
#
# COMPACT_ATOMS: atom_id res chain seq x y z
N MET A 1 4.25 45.89 13.44
CA MET A 1 4.94 44.76 12.78
C MET A 1 4.10 44.42 11.55
N SER A 2 4.68 44.50 10.35
CA SER A 2 3.95 44.30 9.09
C SER A 2 3.75 42.82 8.82
N ALA A 3 2.52 42.43 8.50
CA ALA A 3 2.23 41.12 7.93
C ALA A 3 2.85 41.01 6.53
N ILE A 4 3.12 39.78 6.09
CA ILE A 4 3.54 39.45 4.72
C ILE A 4 2.44 38.63 4.06
N THR A 5 2.25 38.81 2.77
CA THR A 5 1.38 37.96 1.95
C THR A 5 2.25 37.16 0.99
N LEU A 6 2.06 35.84 1.00
CA LEU A 6 2.74 34.89 0.13
C LEU A 6 1.70 34.36 -0.87
N ASP A 7 2.04 34.42 -2.15
CA ASP A 7 1.21 33.89 -3.22
C ASP A 7 1.88 32.63 -3.79
N TYR A 8 1.13 31.53 -3.84
CA TYR A 8 1.60 30.25 -4.36
C TYR A 8 0.73 29.82 -5.54
N ALA A 9 1.38 29.46 -6.64
CA ALA A 9 0.76 28.80 -7.78
C ALA A 9 1.29 27.36 -7.90
N LEU A 10 0.41 26.38 -8.09
CA LEU A 10 0.77 24.96 -8.24
C LEU A 10 1.77 24.72 -9.37
N SER A 11 1.69 25.50 -10.45
CA SER A 11 2.59 25.44 -11.60
C SER A 11 4.02 25.88 -11.31
N GLU A 12 4.24 26.67 -10.26
CA GLU A 12 5.58 27.12 -9.84
C GLU A 12 6.24 26.16 -8.85
N LEU A 13 5.47 25.25 -8.25
CA LEU A 13 5.96 24.37 -7.19
C LEU A 13 6.81 23.24 -7.77
N PRO A 14 8.03 23.01 -7.24
CA PRO A 14 9.03 22.19 -7.93
C PRO A 14 8.80 20.67 -7.79
N SER A 15 7.90 20.22 -6.91
CA SER A 15 7.58 18.80 -6.78
C SER A 15 6.21 18.53 -6.16
N SER A 16 5.78 17.27 -6.22
CA SER A 16 4.59 16.75 -5.52
C SER A 16 4.62 17.02 -4.01
N GLN A 17 5.78 16.90 -3.34
CA GLN A 17 5.93 17.23 -1.92
C GLN A 17 5.62 18.70 -1.63
N HIS A 18 5.97 19.62 -2.53
CA HIS A 18 5.64 21.04 -2.38
C HIS A 18 4.15 21.30 -2.63
N ARG A 19 3.58 20.68 -3.68
CA ARG A 19 2.14 20.80 -3.98
C ARG A 19 1.27 20.19 -2.87
N ALA A 20 1.62 19.01 -2.36
CA ALA A 20 1.02 18.43 -1.16
C ALA A 20 1.26 19.30 0.09
N GLY A 21 2.41 19.98 0.17
CA GLY A 21 2.72 20.96 1.19
C GLY A 21 1.79 22.16 1.17
N LEU A 22 1.48 22.70 0.00
CA LEU A 22 0.50 23.77 -0.17
C LEU A 22 -0.89 23.33 0.28
N ALA A 23 -1.34 22.15 -0.15
CA ALA A 23 -2.61 21.58 0.32
C ALA A 23 -2.64 21.40 1.85
N GLY A 24 -1.55 20.92 2.44
CA GLY A 24 -1.44 20.74 3.88
C GLY A 24 -1.49 22.07 4.64
N LEU A 25 -0.89 23.12 4.08
CA LEU A 25 -0.96 24.46 4.66
C LEU A 25 -2.39 25.00 4.61
N VAL A 26 -3.07 24.90 3.46
CA VAL A 26 -4.46 25.32 3.29
C VAL A 26 -5.37 24.62 4.31
N LEU A 27 -5.30 23.30 4.39
CA LEU A 27 -6.10 22.48 5.32
C LEU A 27 -5.83 22.85 6.78
N MET A 28 -4.56 23.04 7.14
CA MET A 28 -4.18 23.47 8.50
C MET A 28 -4.75 24.84 8.83
N LEU A 29 -4.75 25.80 7.89
CA LEU A 29 -5.29 27.14 8.12
C LEU A 29 -6.83 27.13 8.21
N GLN A 30 -7.51 26.35 7.37
CA GLN A 30 -8.95 26.12 7.46
C GLN A 30 -9.35 25.41 8.75
N TRP A 31 -8.54 24.47 9.23
CA TRP A 31 -8.74 23.86 10.54
C TRP A 31 -8.53 24.86 11.67
N LEU A 32 -7.44 25.63 11.60
CA LEU A 32 -7.04 26.59 12.60
C LEU A 32 -8.02 27.77 12.74
N SER A 33 -8.69 28.17 11.66
CA SER A 33 -9.76 29.19 11.69
C SER A 33 -11.04 28.72 12.39
N ARG A 34 -11.26 27.41 12.48
CA ARG A 34 -12.39 26.79 13.19
C ARG A 34 -12.11 26.53 14.67
N GLN A 35 -10.85 26.65 15.12
CA GLN A 35 -10.49 26.35 16.50
C GLN A 35 -11.04 27.40 17.47
N PRO A 36 -11.58 26.97 18.63
CA PRO A 36 -12.12 27.88 19.62
C PRO A 36 -10.99 28.67 20.29
N GLY A 37 -11.12 29.99 20.34
CA GLY A 37 -10.19 30.87 21.03
C GLY A 37 -9.85 32.13 20.24
N LYS A 38 -9.24 33.11 20.92
CA LYS A 38 -8.76 34.33 20.28
C LYS A 38 -7.41 34.02 19.60
N ARG A 39 -7.36 34.21 18.27
CA ARG A 39 -6.14 34.11 17.46
C ARG A 39 -5.02 34.95 18.07
N LYS A 40 -3.80 34.41 18.13
CA LYS A 40 -2.63 35.13 18.68
C LYS A 40 -2.02 36.10 17.66
N GLY A 41 -2.18 35.80 16.38
CA GLY A 41 -1.69 36.60 15.26
C GLY A 41 -2.46 36.35 13.96
N VAL A 42 -1.91 36.83 12.86
CA VAL A 42 -2.46 36.68 11.52
C VAL A 42 -1.82 35.46 10.86
N ALA A 43 -2.64 34.46 10.56
CA ALA A 43 -2.30 33.31 9.72
C ALA A 43 -3.60 32.92 9.00
N ALA A 44 -3.82 33.47 7.81
CA ALA A 44 -5.12 33.41 7.15
C ALA A 44 -4.98 33.27 5.63
N LEU A 45 -5.86 32.45 5.05
CA LEU A 45 -6.06 32.37 3.61
C LEU A 45 -6.74 33.65 3.11
N THR A 46 -6.17 34.26 2.08
CA THR A 46 -6.75 35.43 1.40
C THR A 46 -7.25 35.10 -0.01
N ARG A 47 -6.69 34.05 -0.63
CA ARG A 47 -7.17 33.46 -1.88
C ARG A 47 -7.03 31.95 -1.79
N LEU A 48 -8.03 31.23 -2.29
CA LEU A 48 -7.97 29.80 -2.60
C LEU A 48 -8.74 29.61 -3.90
N ASP A 49 -8.11 28.96 -4.87
CA ASP A 49 -8.69 28.57 -6.14
C ASP A 49 -8.00 27.29 -6.64
N ALA A 50 -8.47 26.74 -7.75
CA ALA A 50 -7.92 25.51 -8.33
C ALA A 50 -6.40 25.55 -8.55
N ASN A 51 -5.83 26.71 -8.92
CA ASN A 51 -4.43 26.81 -9.33
C ASN A 51 -3.49 27.19 -8.19
N GLY A 52 -3.99 27.58 -7.03
CA GLY A 52 -3.13 28.05 -5.95
C GLY A 52 -3.83 28.72 -4.79
N ALA A 53 -3.02 29.29 -3.90
CA ALA A 53 -3.52 29.99 -2.72
C ALA A 53 -2.63 31.17 -2.34
N ALA A 54 -3.24 32.22 -1.80
CA ALA A 54 -2.55 33.33 -1.19
C ALA A 54 -2.80 33.33 0.32
N VAL A 55 -1.74 33.57 1.09
CA VAL A 55 -1.76 33.44 2.54
C VAL A 55 -1.06 34.63 3.19
N THR A 56 -1.70 35.21 4.21
CA THR A 56 -1.12 36.32 4.98
C THR A 56 -0.69 35.84 6.36
N PHE A 57 0.55 36.20 6.73
CA PHE A 57 1.17 35.86 8.01
C PHE A 57 1.73 37.08 8.72
N ASP A 58 1.63 37.10 10.05
CA ASP A 58 2.55 37.82 10.92
C ASP A 58 3.37 36.83 11.77
N GLU A 59 4.40 37.33 12.47
CA GLU A 59 5.29 36.51 13.30
C GLU A 59 4.53 35.67 14.33
N LYS A 60 3.48 36.25 14.95
CA LYS A 60 2.67 35.57 15.96
C LYS A 60 1.81 34.48 15.36
N GLY A 61 1.30 34.68 14.14
CA GLY A 61 0.51 33.71 13.40
C GLY A 61 1.36 32.51 12.95
N ILE A 62 2.60 32.74 12.53
CA ILE A 62 3.54 31.62 12.26
C ILE A 62 3.84 30.84 13.53
N ALA A 63 4.10 31.52 14.65
CA ALA A 63 4.33 30.87 15.94
C ALA A 63 3.12 30.01 16.35
N GLU A 64 1.91 30.55 16.23
CA GLU A 64 0.68 29.81 16.51
C GLU A 64 0.50 28.60 15.57
N LEU A 65 0.75 28.76 14.27
CA LEU A 65 0.69 27.65 13.31
C LEU A 65 1.69 26.54 13.66
N PHE A 66 2.93 26.91 13.99
CA PHE A 66 3.97 25.95 14.35
C PHE A 66 3.71 25.27 15.70
N ASP A 67 3.07 25.97 16.65
CA ASP A 67 2.58 25.37 17.89
C ASP A 67 1.62 24.20 17.64
N HIS A 68 0.86 24.24 16.55
CA HIS A 68 -0.02 23.14 16.14
C HIS A 68 0.69 22.08 15.29
N VAL A 69 1.52 22.47 14.32
CA VAL A 69 2.30 21.55 13.47
C VAL A 69 3.22 20.65 14.32
N TYR A 70 3.91 21.25 15.29
CA TYR A 70 4.86 20.58 16.16
C TYR A 70 4.31 20.30 17.56
N ALA A 71 2.99 20.41 17.74
CA ALA A 71 2.33 20.11 19.01
C ALA A 71 2.73 18.71 19.50
N ALA A 72 3.17 18.61 20.74
CA ALA A 72 3.52 17.35 21.38
C ALA A 72 3.14 17.36 22.85
N ALA A 73 3.05 16.17 23.45
CA ALA A 73 2.90 16.03 24.89
C ALA A 73 3.71 14.82 25.38
N MET A 74 3.99 14.80 26.68
CA MET A 74 4.49 13.59 27.34
C MET A 74 3.37 12.57 27.40
N GLY A 75 3.57 11.46 26.70
CA GLY A 75 2.72 10.27 26.74
C GLY A 75 3.48 9.09 27.30
N GLU A 76 2.83 7.94 27.27
CA GLU A 76 3.38 6.68 27.76
C GLU A 76 3.55 5.69 26.61
N VAL A 77 4.67 4.99 26.60
CA VAL A 77 4.95 3.93 25.64
C VAL A 77 5.27 2.64 26.36
N GLU A 78 4.68 1.56 25.87
CA GLU A 78 4.89 0.21 26.38
C GLU A 78 6.12 -0.43 25.74
N SER A 79 6.87 -1.18 26.54
CA SER A 79 8.00 -1.98 26.12
C SER A 79 7.90 -3.38 26.70
N ASN A 80 8.13 -4.40 25.87
CA ASN A 80 8.15 -5.79 26.32
C ASN A 80 9.47 -6.20 27.00
N ALA A 81 10.42 -5.27 27.09
CA ALA A 81 11.72 -5.48 27.72
C ALA A 81 12.17 -4.18 28.40
N LEU A 82 12.99 -4.31 29.44
CA LEU A 82 13.66 -3.18 30.07
C LEU A 82 14.54 -2.47 29.04
N ARG A 83 14.35 -1.15 28.92
CA ARG A 83 15.18 -0.32 28.04
C ARG A 83 16.57 -0.15 28.66
N LYS A 84 17.59 -0.11 27.79
CA LYS A 84 18.96 0.22 28.17
C LYS A 84 19.35 1.56 27.59
N SER A 85 20.06 2.37 28.35
CA SER A 85 20.67 3.62 27.90
C SER A 85 21.84 3.32 26.95
N LYS A 86 22.39 4.36 26.30
CA LYS A 86 23.61 4.25 25.49
C LYS A 86 24.81 3.69 26.30
N GLY A 87 24.80 3.82 27.63
CA GLY A 87 25.80 3.26 28.55
C GLY A 87 25.52 1.82 29.01
N LYS A 88 24.52 1.14 28.43
CA LYS A 88 24.00 -0.18 28.86
C LYS A 88 23.35 -0.22 30.25
N GLU A 89 23.20 0.92 30.91
CA GLU A 89 22.45 1.03 32.17
C GLU A 89 20.95 0.86 31.93
N THR A 90 20.26 0.20 32.85
CA THR A 90 18.82 0.00 32.76
C THR A 90 18.10 1.33 33.00
N VAL A 91 17.22 1.71 32.06
CA VAL A 91 16.32 2.85 32.25
C VAL A 91 15.15 2.38 33.10
N GLU A 92 14.93 3.05 34.23
CA GLU A 92 13.80 2.75 35.11
C GLU A 92 12.46 3.10 34.43
N PRO A 93 11.51 2.16 34.39
CA PRO A 93 10.17 2.43 33.89
C PRO A 93 9.38 3.27 34.90
N LEU A 94 8.39 4.04 34.42
CA LEU A 94 7.42 4.73 35.30
C LEU A 94 6.65 3.72 36.14
N ARG A 95 6.27 2.60 35.52
CA ARG A 95 5.63 1.47 36.17
C ARG A 95 5.79 0.19 35.35
N THR A 96 5.59 -0.93 36.02
CA THR A 96 5.57 -2.26 35.42
C THR A 96 4.18 -2.84 35.59
N GLU A 97 3.59 -3.32 34.50
CA GLU A 97 2.26 -3.94 34.49
C GLU A 97 2.39 -5.42 34.09
N GLU A 98 1.63 -6.28 34.74
CA GLU A 98 1.45 -7.67 34.31
C GLU A 98 0.14 -7.77 33.53
N ARG A 99 0.21 -8.26 32.29
CA ARG A 99 -0.96 -8.46 31.44
C ARG A 99 -1.10 -9.91 31.02
N GLU A 100 -2.30 -10.43 31.14
CA GLU A 100 -2.67 -11.70 30.57
C GLU A 100 -2.80 -11.58 29.06
N ILE A 101 -1.98 -12.34 28.33
CA ILE A 101 -2.04 -12.46 26.88
C ILE A 101 -2.38 -13.90 26.56
N THR A 102 -3.52 -14.09 25.92
CA THR A 102 -3.89 -15.38 25.35
C THR A 102 -3.01 -15.64 24.13
N ASP A 103 -2.21 -16.70 24.18
CA ASP A 103 -1.42 -17.11 23.04
C ASP A 103 -2.29 -17.66 21.89
N LYS A 104 -1.68 -17.89 20.73
CA LYS A 104 -2.39 -18.42 19.54
C LYS A 104 -3.04 -19.80 19.77
N ALA A 105 -2.70 -20.49 20.86
CA ALA A 105 -3.26 -21.78 21.25
C ALA A 105 -4.35 -21.64 22.34
N GLY A 106 -4.78 -20.41 22.66
CA GLY A 106 -5.80 -20.17 23.67
C GLY A 106 -5.27 -20.20 25.11
N LYS A 107 -3.95 -20.34 25.32
CA LYS A 107 -3.36 -20.41 26.66
C LYS A 107 -3.02 -19.01 27.15
N VAL A 108 -3.59 -18.65 28.30
CA VAL A 108 -3.31 -17.38 28.97
C VAL A 108 -1.88 -17.41 29.52
N LYS A 109 -1.07 -16.43 29.13
CA LYS A 109 0.27 -16.19 29.67
C LYS A 109 0.35 -14.78 30.23
N THR A 110 0.82 -14.66 31.46
CA THR A 110 1.17 -13.37 32.04
C THR A 110 2.44 -12.84 31.38
N LYS A 111 2.38 -11.64 30.83
CA LYS A 111 3.51 -10.94 30.25
C LYS A 111 3.71 -9.62 30.99
N THR A 112 4.93 -9.43 31.47
CA THR A 112 5.36 -8.16 32.06
C THR A 112 5.59 -7.13 30.97
N VAL A 113 5.03 -5.95 31.14
CA VAL A 113 5.17 -4.80 30.24
C VAL A 113 5.70 -3.61 31.05
N TYR A 114 6.70 -2.94 30.51
CA TYR A 114 7.35 -1.79 31.14
C TYR A 114 6.89 -0.51 30.47
N ILE A 115 6.49 0.50 31.25
CA ILE A 115 5.92 1.74 30.74
C ILE A 115 6.92 2.88 30.91
N TYR A 116 7.22 3.58 29.81
CA TYR A 116 8.19 4.66 29.77
C TYR A 116 7.55 5.98 29.34
N PRO A 117 8.04 7.14 29.83
CA PRO A 117 7.61 8.41 29.28
C PRO A 117 8.17 8.57 27.87
N GLN A 118 7.38 9.12 26.96
CA GLN A 118 7.82 9.43 25.62
C GLN A 118 7.10 10.67 25.08
N VAL A 119 7.83 11.54 24.40
CA VAL A 119 7.22 12.64 23.64
C VAL A 119 6.42 12.07 22.47
N VAL A 120 5.13 12.40 22.44
CA VAL A 120 4.19 11.96 21.40
C VAL A 120 3.67 13.18 20.64
N PRO A 121 3.86 13.25 19.30
CA PRO A 121 3.25 14.29 18.47
C PRO A 121 1.73 14.25 18.62
N ARG A 122 1.09 15.41 18.83
CA ARG A 122 -0.38 15.45 19.03
C ARG A 122 -1.12 15.20 17.73
N GLY A 123 -0.72 15.90 16.65
CA GLY A 123 -1.40 15.81 15.35
C GLY A 123 -2.88 16.13 15.44
N ALA A 124 -3.26 17.20 16.15
CA ALA A 124 -4.65 17.49 16.51
C ALA A 124 -5.60 17.55 15.30
N PHE A 125 -5.15 18.18 14.20
CA PHE A 125 -5.85 18.17 12.93
C PHE A 125 -6.18 16.75 12.44
N LEU A 126 -5.18 15.86 12.38
CA LEU A 126 -5.38 14.47 11.94
C LEU A 126 -6.18 13.63 12.94
N LEU A 127 -6.06 13.93 14.24
CA LEU A 127 -6.84 13.27 15.29
C LEU A 127 -8.34 13.57 15.11
N GLU A 128 -8.71 14.79 14.75
CA GLU A 128 -10.12 15.14 14.45
C GLU A 128 -10.67 14.43 13.23
N LEU A 129 -9.80 14.03 12.30
CA LEU A 129 -10.14 13.28 11.09
C LEU A 129 -9.92 11.77 11.23
N ASP A 130 -9.57 11.27 12.42
CA ASP A 130 -9.35 9.85 12.65
C ASP A 130 -10.69 9.14 12.96
N PRO A 131 -11.19 8.25 12.08
CA PRO A 131 -12.46 7.56 12.31
C PRO A 131 -12.41 6.55 13.47
N THR A 132 -11.20 6.21 13.93
CA THR A 132 -10.97 5.31 15.07
C THR A 132 -10.69 6.08 16.36
N ARG A 133 -10.92 7.40 16.36
CA ARG A 133 -10.63 8.27 17.51
C ARG A 133 -11.39 7.83 18.76
N GLN A 134 -10.64 7.70 19.85
CA GLN A 134 -11.14 7.55 21.21
C GLN A 134 -10.36 8.50 22.13
N GLY A 135 -10.95 9.66 22.42
CA GLY A 135 -10.27 10.73 23.16
C GLY A 135 -9.06 11.28 22.38
N GLU A 136 -7.86 11.13 22.95
CA GLU A 136 -6.57 11.54 22.33
C GLU A 136 -5.88 10.41 21.54
N ARG A 137 -6.51 9.24 21.48
CA ARG A 137 -6.04 8.05 20.78
C ARG A 137 -6.80 7.84 19.47
N GLY A 138 -6.18 7.13 18.56
CA GLY A 138 -6.74 6.70 17.28
C GLY A 138 -5.67 5.90 16.53
N LEU A 139 -6.07 4.90 15.75
CA LEU A 139 -5.16 3.99 15.05
C LEU A 139 -4.47 4.68 13.87
N TRP A 140 -5.18 5.55 13.14
CA TRP A 140 -4.63 6.27 12.01
C TRP A 140 -3.67 7.38 12.45
N VAL A 141 -4.05 8.17 13.45
CA VAL A 141 -3.16 9.19 14.02
C VAL A 141 -1.96 8.54 14.71
N LYS A 142 -2.11 7.36 15.32
CA LYS A 142 -0.97 6.60 15.85
C LYS A 142 -0.02 6.19 14.72
N LEU A 143 -0.53 5.66 13.61
CA LEU A 143 0.29 5.31 12.45
C LEU A 143 1.06 6.54 11.91
N TRP A 144 0.41 7.71 11.88
CA TRP A 144 1.07 8.97 11.55
C TRP A 144 2.16 9.35 12.55
N ARG A 145 1.88 9.32 13.86
CA ARG A 145 2.85 9.58 14.94
C ARG A 145 4.07 8.68 14.84
N ASP A 146 3.86 7.39 14.60
CA ASP A 146 4.92 6.40 14.43
C ASP A 146 5.77 6.74 13.19
N THR A 147 5.14 7.19 12.10
CA THR A 147 5.82 7.58 10.85
C THR A 147 6.63 8.86 11.03
N VAL A 148 6.13 9.84 11.78
CA VAL A 148 6.93 11.02 12.17
C VAL A 148 8.22 10.57 12.87
N TRP A 149 8.15 9.67 13.85
CA TRP A 149 9.33 9.21 14.60
C TRP A 149 10.24 8.21 13.91
N THR A 150 9.72 7.42 12.99
CA THR A 150 10.50 6.40 12.29
C THR A 150 11.07 6.90 10.98
N VAL A 151 10.39 7.81 10.30
CA VAL A 151 10.74 8.29 8.96
C VAL A 151 11.11 9.78 8.98
N LEU A 152 10.15 10.67 9.25
CA LEU A 152 10.32 12.12 9.02
C LEU A 152 11.27 12.81 10.02
N ARG A 153 11.37 12.22 11.21
CA ARG A 153 12.21 12.64 12.35
C ARG A 153 12.88 11.40 12.95
N GLY A 154 13.37 10.54 12.04
CA GLY A 154 14.07 9.30 12.37
C GLY A 154 15.30 9.52 13.24
N VAL A 155 15.99 10.65 13.04
CA VAL A 155 17.16 11.08 13.81
C VAL A 155 16.71 11.87 15.06
N PRO A 156 17.18 11.52 16.27
CA PRO A 156 16.74 12.19 17.50
C PRO A 156 16.89 13.72 17.50
N ALA A 157 17.98 14.26 16.95
CA ALA A 157 18.21 15.71 16.90
C ALA A 157 17.12 16.48 16.12
N GLN A 158 16.46 15.84 15.16
CA GLN A 158 15.40 16.45 14.37
C GLN A 158 14.10 16.64 15.18
N ARG A 159 13.99 15.99 16.35
CA ARG A 159 12.77 15.97 17.19
C ARG A 159 12.64 17.19 18.10
N ALA A 160 13.68 18.02 18.19
CA ALA A 160 13.75 19.17 19.08
C ALA A 160 12.50 20.08 19.08
N PRO A 161 11.86 20.40 17.93
CA PRO A 161 10.64 21.22 17.92
C PRO A 161 9.46 20.62 18.70
N TYR A 162 9.35 19.29 18.70
CA TYR A 162 8.31 18.58 19.46
C TYR A 162 8.69 18.44 20.93
N GLU A 163 9.95 18.08 21.22
CA GLU A 163 10.46 17.92 22.58
C GLU A 163 10.31 19.23 23.37
N ALA A 164 10.71 20.35 22.78
CA ALA A 164 10.56 21.66 23.40
C ALA A 164 9.09 22.00 23.74
N ARG A 165 8.14 21.65 22.86
CA ARG A 165 6.71 21.89 23.10
C ARG A 165 6.13 20.96 24.16
N ALA A 166 6.56 19.70 24.21
CA ALA A 166 6.17 18.78 25.27
C ALA A 166 6.70 19.22 26.65
N GLU A 167 7.91 19.77 26.69
CA GLU A 167 8.58 20.29 27.88
C GLU A 167 8.17 21.74 28.23
N LYS A 168 7.39 22.40 27.36
CA LYS A 168 6.98 23.80 27.48
C LYS A 168 8.18 24.77 27.54
N THR A 169 9.25 24.46 26.82
CA THR A 169 10.43 25.31 26.67
C THR A 169 10.33 26.18 25.42
N ALA A 170 11.15 27.22 25.35
CA ALA A 170 11.13 28.17 24.24
C ALA A 170 11.59 27.51 22.92
N THR A 171 10.85 27.74 21.85
CA THR A 171 11.19 27.25 20.51
C THR A 171 11.76 28.38 19.65
N LYS A 172 12.63 28.02 18.68
CA LYS A 172 13.24 28.97 17.74
C LYS A 172 12.74 28.82 16.30
N ASP A 173 12.12 27.67 16.00
CA ASP A 173 11.66 27.27 14.68
C ASP A 173 10.73 28.29 14.02
N ALA A 174 9.77 28.85 14.77
CA ALA A 174 8.85 29.85 14.24
C ALA A 174 9.53 31.18 13.92
N ALA A 175 10.46 31.63 14.77
CA ALA A 175 11.21 32.87 14.57
C ALA A 175 12.19 32.74 13.40
N GLU A 176 12.80 31.57 13.23
CA GLU A 176 13.65 31.22 12.09
C GLU A 176 12.84 31.20 10.79
N ALA A 177 11.68 30.52 10.78
CA ALA A 177 10.78 30.51 9.62
C ALA A 177 10.31 31.93 9.25
N TRP A 178 9.91 32.76 10.23
CA TRP A 178 9.54 34.14 9.99
C TRP A 178 10.69 34.98 9.42
N LYS A 179 11.91 34.77 9.91
CA LYS A 179 13.11 35.44 9.37
C LYS A 179 13.34 35.08 7.90
N SER A 180 13.20 33.81 7.53
CA SER A 180 13.36 33.35 6.15
C SER A 180 12.24 33.88 5.24
N LEU A 181 10.99 33.84 5.69
CA LEU A 181 9.84 34.31 4.90
C LEU A 181 9.80 35.83 4.67
N ARG A 182 10.52 36.63 5.45
CA ARG A 182 10.75 38.05 5.12
C ARG A 182 11.61 38.25 3.87
N LYS A 183 12.25 37.20 3.36
CA LYS A 183 12.98 37.14 2.09
C LYS A 183 12.46 35.94 1.30
N PRO A 184 11.19 35.97 0.84
CA PRO A 184 10.49 34.77 0.37
C PRO A 184 11.15 34.15 -0.87
N ASP A 185 11.80 34.96 -1.71
CA ASP A 185 12.45 34.51 -2.96
C ASP A 185 13.94 34.19 -2.79
N ALA A 186 14.50 34.34 -1.58
CA ALA A 186 15.87 33.92 -1.30
C ALA A 186 15.94 32.39 -1.14
N SER A 187 17.10 31.82 -1.43
CA SER A 187 17.36 30.38 -1.28
C SER A 187 18.02 30.02 0.04
N ASP A 188 17.60 28.93 0.66
CA ASP A 188 18.22 28.36 1.86
C ASP A 188 18.53 26.86 1.65
N GLU A 189 19.24 26.25 2.60
CA GLU A 189 19.53 24.81 2.57
C GLU A 189 18.23 24.00 2.64
N LEU A 190 18.14 22.91 1.86
CA LEU A 190 17.02 21.99 1.83
C LEU A 190 17.30 20.78 2.74
N PRO A 191 16.74 20.72 3.96
CA PRO A 191 17.02 19.65 4.90
C PRO A 191 16.27 18.37 4.51
N SER A 192 16.96 17.23 4.59
CA SER A 192 16.35 15.89 4.45
C SER A 192 15.23 15.59 5.45
N THR A 193 15.21 16.35 6.54
CA THR A 193 14.15 16.38 7.56
C THR A 193 12.79 16.81 6.98
N TYR A 194 12.78 17.68 5.97
CA TYR A 194 11.54 18.21 5.38
C TYR A 194 11.25 17.62 4.00
N PHE A 195 12.30 17.29 3.24
CA PHE A 195 12.17 16.72 1.90
C PHE A 195 12.70 15.29 1.82
N ILE A 196 11.83 14.33 1.52
CA ILE A 196 12.26 12.95 1.29
C ILE A 196 13.12 12.89 0.04
N GLY A 197 14.29 12.27 0.17
CA GLY A 197 15.26 12.12 -0.91
C GLY A 197 16.33 13.22 -0.97
N ALA A 198 16.19 14.30 -0.20
CA ALA A 198 17.26 15.29 -0.08
C ALA A 198 18.44 14.71 0.71
N GLN A 199 19.64 14.99 0.24
CA GLN A 199 20.89 14.75 0.96
C GLN A 199 21.52 16.10 1.33
N ALA A 200 22.55 16.11 2.19
CA ALA A 200 23.25 17.36 2.53
C ALA A 200 23.94 17.97 1.29
N CYS A 201 24.49 17.12 0.43
CA CYS A 201 25.08 17.50 -0.85
C CYS A 201 24.91 16.37 -1.87
N ASN A 202 25.02 16.70 -3.15
CA ASN A 202 25.07 15.71 -4.22
C ASN A 202 26.48 15.10 -4.36
N ALA A 203 26.69 14.21 -5.35
CA ALA A 203 27.98 13.56 -5.60
C ALA A 203 29.13 14.55 -5.91
N GLU A 204 28.80 15.75 -6.39
CA GLU A 204 29.73 16.84 -6.68
C GLU A 204 29.89 17.82 -5.50
N ASN A 205 29.42 17.44 -4.31
CA ASN A 205 29.45 18.24 -3.08
C ASN A 205 28.68 19.58 -3.17
N VAL A 206 27.69 19.67 -4.07
CA VAL A 206 26.78 20.81 -4.18
C VAL A 206 25.61 20.63 -3.20
N GLN A 207 25.39 21.62 -2.34
CA GLN A 207 24.29 21.62 -1.38
C GLN A 207 22.94 21.70 -2.10
N PHE A 208 21.98 20.90 -1.62
CA PHE A 208 20.58 21.05 -2.04
C PHE A 208 20.00 22.31 -1.41
N ARG A 209 19.39 23.16 -2.23
CA ARG A 209 18.79 24.42 -1.80
C ARG A 209 17.39 24.55 -2.37
N ASP A 210 16.56 25.32 -1.69
CA ASP A 210 15.22 25.65 -2.12
C ASP A 210 14.87 27.10 -1.78
N VAL A 211 13.84 27.64 -2.42
CA VAL A 211 13.35 28.99 -2.19
C VAL A 211 12.57 29.03 -0.87
N ASN A 212 12.81 30.04 -0.04
CA ASN A 212 12.26 30.12 1.33
C ASN A 212 10.75 29.91 1.41
N ARG A 213 9.98 30.49 0.47
CA ARG A 213 8.53 30.30 0.42
C ARG A 213 8.12 28.87 0.11
N PHE A 214 8.86 28.15 -0.73
CA PHE A 214 8.59 26.75 -1.07
C PHE A 214 9.07 25.80 0.03
N LEU A 215 10.25 26.05 0.59
CA LEU A 215 10.79 25.33 1.74
C LEU A 215 9.81 25.32 2.92
N PHE A 216 9.13 26.45 3.15
CA PHE A 216 8.10 26.56 4.18
C PHE A 216 6.93 25.58 3.97
N LEU A 217 6.53 25.30 2.72
CA LEU A 217 5.46 24.34 2.42
C LEU A 217 5.81 22.92 2.86
N LEU A 218 7.09 22.57 2.92
CA LEU A 218 7.54 21.22 3.27
C LEU A 218 7.28 20.84 4.73
N HIS A 219 6.89 21.79 5.58
CA HIS A 219 6.42 21.48 6.93
C HIS A 219 5.02 20.82 6.95
N PHE A 220 4.25 20.93 5.87
CA PHE A 220 2.82 20.66 5.89
C PHE A 220 2.40 19.44 5.06
N TRP A 221 3.22 18.99 4.10
CA TRP A 221 2.91 17.78 3.30
C TRP A 221 2.68 16.51 4.15
N PRO A 222 3.32 16.32 5.33
CA PRO A 222 3.06 15.14 6.17
C PRO A 222 1.64 15.02 6.70
N PHE A 223 0.85 16.10 6.65
CA PHE A 223 -0.55 16.10 7.05
C PHE A 223 -1.51 15.71 5.92
N VAL A 224 -0.98 15.57 4.69
CA VAL A 224 -1.74 15.23 3.47
C VAL A 224 -1.35 13.86 2.93
N ALA A 225 -0.10 13.44 3.12
CA ALA A 225 0.34 12.14 2.64
C ALA A 225 -0.38 10.98 3.34
N SER A 226 -0.88 10.04 2.55
CA SER A 226 -1.46 8.79 3.06
C SER A 226 -0.37 7.80 3.43
N ILE A 227 -0.52 7.16 4.59
CA ILE A 227 0.51 6.29 5.17
C ILE A 227 0.01 4.84 5.16
N TYR A 228 0.85 3.97 4.61
CA TYR A 228 0.61 2.54 4.49
C TYR A 228 1.78 1.73 5.04
N VAL A 229 1.52 0.45 5.29
CA VAL A 229 2.48 -0.51 5.85
C VAL A 229 2.52 -1.75 4.96
N PRO A 230 3.60 -1.94 4.20
CA PRO A 230 3.77 -3.12 3.36
C PRO A 230 3.89 -4.43 4.17
N GLN A 231 3.16 -5.44 3.74
CA GLN A 231 3.22 -6.80 4.23
C GLN A 231 4.24 -7.60 3.40
N VAL A 232 5.22 -8.18 4.08
CA VAL A 232 6.22 -9.06 3.47
C VAL A 232 5.95 -10.48 3.93
N ILE A 233 5.86 -11.42 2.99
CA ILE A 233 5.66 -12.84 3.28
C ILE A 233 6.98 -13.57 3.05
N GLY A 234 7.60 -14.04 4.13
CA GLY A 234 8.83 -14.82 4.07
C GLY A 234 8.60 -16.20 3.47
N ASN A 235 9.67 -16.86 3.04
CA ASN A 235 9.63 -18.19 2.40
C ASN A 235 8.97 -19.28 3.27
N ASP A 236 8.97 -19.10 4.59
CA ASP A 236 8.31 -19.96 5.58
C ASP A 236 6.79 -19.71 5.71
N GLY A 237 6.25 -18.79 4.90
CA GLY A 237 4.84 -18.42 4.91
C GLY A 237 4.46 -17.44 6.01
N LYS A 238 5.39 -17.01 6.87
CA LYS A 238 5.11 -16.02 7.90
C LYS A 238 5.11 -14.62 7.29
N SER A 239 4.14 -13.82 7.73
CA SER A 239 4.06 -12.41 7.35
C SER A 239 4.69 -11.50 8.39
N SER A 240 5.42 -10.50 7.93
CA SER A 240 5.91 -9.36 8.71
C SER A 240 5.49 -8.05 8.05
N PHE A 241 5.67 -6.94 8.78
CA PHE A 241 5.42 -5.60 8.29
C PHE A 241 6.75 -4.87 8.17
N GLU A 242 7.07 -4.32 6.99
CA GLU A 242 8.38 -3.75 6.71
C GLU A 242 8.29 -2.29 6.25
N GLY A 243 8.83 -1.38 7.08
CA GLY A 243 8.90 0.04 6.76
C GLY A 243 7.55 0.76 6.72
N ARG A 244 7.51 1.87 5.99
CA ARG A 244 6.35 2.72 5.72
C ARG A 244 6.34 3.09 4.24
N ALA A 245 5.18 2.96 3.61
CA ALA A 245 4.97 3.44 2.26
C ALA A 245 4.09 4.69 2.31
N LEU A 246 4.53 5.77 1.68
CA LEU A 246 3.83 7.05 1.68
C LEU A 246 3.30 7.32 0.27
N ALA A 247 2.02 7.65 0.17
CA ALA A 247 1.40 8.20 -1.02
C ALA A 247 1.36 9.72 -0.90
N ILE A 248 2.12 10.41 -1.74
CA ILE A 248 2.23 11.87 -1.77
C ILE A 248 1.46 12.36 -3.01
N PRO A 249 0.27 12.97 -2.83
CA PRO A 249 -0.56 13.37 -3.96
C PRO A 249 0.06 14.57 -4.69
N ASP A 250 0.09 14.47 -6.01
CA ASP A 250 0.55 15.53 -6.89
C ASP A 250 -0.65 16.40 -7.30
N ILE A 251 -0.91 17.46 -6.54
CA ILE A 251 -2.16 18.24 -6.60
C ILE A 251 -2.31 18.96 -7.96
N ALA A 252 -3.46 18.77 -8.61
CA ALA A 252 -3.84 19.44 -9.85
C ALA A 252 -4.89 20.53 -9.64
N ASP A 253 -5.88 20.31 -8.77
CA ASP A 253 -6.87 21.30 -8.34
C ASP A 253 -6.83 21.41 -6.81
N LEU A 254 -6.27 22.52 -6.32
CA LEU A 254 -6.03 22.74 -4.90
C LEU A 254 -7.33 22.93 -4.11
N GLU A 255 -8.26 23.72 -4.64
CA GLU A 255 -9.53 24.01 -3.98
C GLU A 255 -10.35 22.72 -3.84
N LEU A 256 -10.54 22.00 -4.94
CA LEU A 256 -11.32 20.76 -4.94
C LEU A 256 -10.65 19.67 -4.09
N PHE A 257 -9.31 19.54 -4.14
CA PHE A 257 -8.61 18.59 -3.26
C PHE A 257 -8.87 18.91 -1.77
N CYS A 258 -8.78 20.18 -1.38
CA CYS A 258 -9.01 20.59 0.00
C CYS A 258 -10.49 20.45 0.42
N GLU A 259 -11.45 20.64 -0.49
CA GLU A 259 -12.88 20.37 -0.24
C GLU A 259 -13.13 18.89 0.10
N GLU A 260 -12.46 17.96 -0.60
CA GLU A 260 -12.71 16.51 -0.47
C GLU A 260 -11.89 15.82 0.63
N TYR A 261 -10.78 16.41 1.05
CA TYR A 261 -9.81 15.75 1.94
C TYR A 261 -10.40 15.28 3.29
N ASP A 262 -11.21 16.11 3.94
CA ASP A 262 -11.80 15.80 5.25
C ASP A 262 -12.68 14.54 5.19
N GLU A 263 -13.47 14.38 4.11
CA GLU A 263 -14.34 13.22 3.90
C GLU A 263 -13.53 11.94 3.66
N ILE A 264 -12.51 12.01 2.81
CA ILE A 264 -11.61 10.87 2.53
C ILE A 264 -10.99 10.35 3.82
N MET A 265 -10.49 11.25 4.67
CA MET A 265 -9.82 10.85 5.90
C MET A 265 -10.79 10.23 6.92
N ARG A 266 -12.04 10.73 7.00
CA ARG A 266 -13.08 10.24 7.90
C ARG A 266 -13.72 8.93 7.46
N GLU A 267 -13.67 8.60 6.18
CA GLU A 267 -14.23 7.34 5.67
C GLU A 267 -13.23 6.18 5.64
N ARG A 268 -12.02 6.39 6.15
CA ARG A 268 -11.01 5.32 6.20
C ARG A 268 -11.51 4.11 7.03
N PRO A 269 -11.12 2.88 6.65
CA PRO A 269 -11.48 1.67 7.38
C PRO A 269 -11.14 1.75 8.88
N VAL A 270 -12.05 1.25 9.71
CA VAL A 270 -11.91 1.22 11.18
C VAL A 270 -11.46 -0.12 11.72
N GLU A 271 -11.49 -1.15 10.87
CA GLU A 271 -11.11 -2.51 11.23
C GLU A 271 -9.63 -2.59 11.60
N VAL A 272 -9.31 -3.44 12.58
CA VAL A 272 -7.95 -3.64 13.05
C VAL A 272 -7.38 -4.92 12.45
N ALA A 273 -6.15 -4.85 11.97
CA ALA A 273 -5.36 -6.02 11.60
C ALA A 273 -4.05 -5.99 12.40
N ALA A 274 -3.88 -6.98 13.28
CA ALA A 274 -2.85 -7.01 14.33
C ALA A 274 -2.92 -5.78 15.26
N TYR A 275 -2.19 -4.72 14.97
CA TYR A 275 -2.14 -3.47 15.75
C TYR A 275 -2.22 -2.21 14.86
N LEU A 276 -2.57 -2.41 13.58
CA LEU A 276 -2.62 -1.38 12.54
C LEU A 276 -4.06 -1.27 12.01
N PRO A 277 -4.46 -0.11 11.47
CA PRO A 277 -5.67 -0.03 10.65
C PRO A 277 -5.56 -1.01 9.49
N ARG A 278 -6.59 -1.84 9.27
CA ARG A 278 -6.62 -2.82 8.18
C ARG A 278 -6.45 -2.14 6.82
N GLY A 279 -7.05 -0.97 6.63
CA GLY A 279 -6.94 -0.19 5.40
C GLY A 279 -5.53 0.35 5.12
N ALA A 280 -4.64 0.38 6.12
CA ALA A 280 -3.25 0.80 5.93
C ALA A 280 -2.34 -0.34 5.48
N LEU A 281 -2.79 -1.60 5.53
CA LEU A 281 -1.99 -2.74 5.12
C LEU A 281 -2.06 -2.91 3.60
N VAL A 282 -0.88 -3.04 3.00
CA VAL A 282 -0.70 -3.25 1.56
C VAL A 282 0.15 -4.48 1.30
N ASP A 283 -0.22 -5.25 0.30
CA ASP A 283 0.48 -6.41 -0.24
C ASP A 283 1.70 -6.01 -1.08
N VAL A 284 1.63 -4.90 -1.83
CA VAL A 284 2.73 -4.36 -2.64
C VAL A 284 2.85 -2.85 -2.46
N VAL A 285 4.04 -2.27 -2.64
CA VAL A 285 4.26 -0.84 -2.38
C VAL A 285 3.49 0.02 -3.38
N GLU A 286 3.48 -0.38 -4.64
CA GLU A 286 2.90 0.36 -5.76
C GLU A 286 1.39 0.57 -5.60
N GLU A 287 0.70 -0.32 -4.86
CA GLU A 287 -0.74 -0.20 -4.66
C GLU A 287 -1.12 1.00 -3.78
N VAL A 288 -0.17 1.56 -3.03
CA VAL A 288 -0.39 2.72 -2.16
C VAL A 288 -0.88 3.93 -2.96
N GLY A 289 -0.30 4.15 -4.14
CA GLY A 289 -0.76 5.20 -5.05
C GLY A 289 -2.14 4.89 -5.62
N LEU A 290 -2.35 3.63 -6.03
CA LEU A 290 -3.64 3.16 -6.56
C LEU A 290 -4.77 3.28 -5.54
N ASP A 291 -4.53 2.94 -4.27
CA ASP A 291 -5.55 3.01 -3.22
C ASP A 291 -5.93 4.45 -2.88
N LEU A 292 -4.98 5.40 -2.86
CA LEU A 292 -5.31 6.82 -2.68
C LEU A 292 -6.14 7.35 -3.86
N ILE A 293 -5.71 7.05 -5.08
CA ILE A 293 -6.45 7.39 -6.31
C ILE A 293 -7.87 6.82 -6.26
N ARG A 294 -8.01 5.55 -5.87
CA ARG A 294 -9.29 4.86 -5.72
C ARG A 294 -10.20 5.56 -4.72
N GLN A 295 -9.68 5.96 -3.56
CA GLN A 295 -10.44 6.68 -2.54
C GLN A 295 -10.93 8.04 -3.05
N LEU A 296 -10.07 8.81 -3.72
CA LEU A 296 -10.42 10.08 -4.35
C LEU A 296 -11.52 9.91 -5.43
N ARG A 297 -11.37 8.92 -6.32
CA ARG A 297 -12.40 8.56 -7.32
C ARG A 297 -13.74 8.22 -6.66
N GLY A 298 -13.70 7.43 -5.59
CA GLY A 298 -14.88 7.03 -4.85
C GLY A 298 -15.66 8.20 -4.26
N GLN A 299 -14.97 9.22 -3.70
CA GLN A 299 -15.66 10.41 -3.18
C GLN A 299 -16.29 11.25 -4.28
N LEU A 300 -15.53 11.52 -5.34
CA LEU A 300 -16.03 12.28 -6.48
C LEU A 300 -17.29 11.65 -7.11
N ALA A 301 -17.29 10.32 -7.23
CA ALA A 301 -18.43 9.59 -7.78
C ALA A 301 -19.72 9.77 -6.95
N LYS A 302 -19.62 9.91 -5.62
CA LYS A 302 -20.79 10.12 -4.75
C LYS A 302 -21.43 11.50 -4.92
N LYS A 303 -20.62 12.52 -5.22
CA LYS A 303 -21.09 13.92 -5.27
C LYS A 303 -21.72 14.31 -6.60
N ALA A 304 -21.69 13.44 -7.62
CA ALA A 304 -22.40 13.54 -8.90
C ALA A 304 -22.35 14.89 -9.67
N ALA A 305 -21.50 15.86 -9.29
CA ALA A 305 -21.64 17.24 -9.78
C ALA A 305 -20.35 18.09 -9.92
N LYS A 306 -19.14 17.58 -9.68
CA LYS A 306 -17.92 18.38 -9.92
C LYS A 306 -16.74 17.52 -10.40
N GLY A 307 -16.29 17.77 -11.64
CA GLY A 307 -14.96 17.37 -12.15
C GLY A 307 -14.81 15.91 -12.60
N ARG A 308 -13.93 15.69 -13.59
CA ARG A 308 -13.36 14.39 -13.90
C ARG A 308 -12.26 14.10 -12.87
N PHE A 309 -12.01 12.83 -12.57
CA PHE A 309 -10.99 12.44 -11.59
C PHE A 309 -9.56 12.96 -11.90
N VAL A 310 -9.21 13.07 -13.19
CA VAL A 310 -7.95 13.68 -13.67
C VAL A 310 -7.80 15.14 -13.24
N ASP A 311 -8.85 15.78 -12.74
CA ASP A 311 -8.86 17.19 -12.39
C ASP A 311 -8.33 17.43 -10.97
N ILE A 312 -8.31 16.45 -10.05
CA ILE A 312 -7.85 16.69 -8.66
C ILE A 312 -6.34 16.47 -8.46
N VAL A 313 -5.78 15.40 -9.04
CA VAL A 313 -4.35 15.07 -8.92
C VAL A 313 -3.76 14.68 -10.27
N PHE A 314 -2.54 15.13 -10.55
CA PHE A 314 -1.75 14.68 -11.71
C PHE A 314 -1.20 13.26 -11.54
N GLY A 315 -1.16 12.76 -10.29
CA GLY A 315 -0.59 11.48 -9.93
C GLY A 315 -0.29 11.39 -8.44
N VAL A 316 0.30 10.27 -8.05
CA VAL A 316 0.73 10.03 -6.68
C VAL A 316 2.16 9.50 -6.70
N ASP A 317 3.06 10.23 -6.07
CA ASP A 317 4.41 9.75 -5.84
C ASP A 317 4.39 8.81 -4.64
N VAL A 318 4.91 7.61 -4.82
CA VAL A 318 4.97 6.57 -3.82
C VAL A 318 6.41 6.37 -3.39
N VAL A 319 6.66 6.45 -2.08
CA VAL A 319 7.99 6.22 -1.49
C VAL A 319 7.92 5.18 -0.38
N HIS A 320 8.78 4.17 -0.43
CA HIS A 320 8.92 3.15 0.61
C HIS A 320 10.18 3.38 1.42
N LEU A 321 10.01 3.55 2.72
CA LEU A 321 11.07 3.96 3.64
C LEU A 321 11.17 2.96 4.79
N SER A 322 12.40 2.66 5.21
CA SER A 322 12.64 1.82 6.38
C SER A 322 13.69 2.43 7.28
N LYS A 323 13.45 2.35 8.59
CA LYS A 323 14.40 2.82 9.60
C LYS A 323 15.41 1.73 9.90
N ASP A 324 16.68 2.08 9.77
CA ASP A 324 17.81 1.22 10.11
C ASP A 324 18.75 1.98 11.07
N GLY A 325 18.61 1.70 12.37
CA GLY A 325 19.31 2.45 13.42
C GLY A 325 18.95 3.94 13.41
N ASN A 326 19.95 4.79 13.15
CA ASN A 326 19.79 6.25 13.01
C ASN A 326 19.59 6.69 11.55
N ASN A 327 19.55 5.76 10.60
CA ASN A 327 19.35 6.07 9.20
C ASN A 327 17.91 5.75 8.76
N VAL A 328 17.41 6.49 7.77
CA VAL A 328 16.14 6.23 7.09
C VAL A 328 16.47 5.93 5.64
N ARG A 329 16.33 4.65 5.26
CA ARG A 329 16.64 4.17 3.91
C ARG A 329 15.43 4.30 3.01
N LEU A 330 15.63 4.91 1.84
CA LEU A 330 14.67 4.83 0.72
C LEU A 330 14.86 3.48 0.04
N LEU A 331 13.85 2.61 0.14
CA LEU A 331 13.85 1.26 -0.42
C LEU A 331 13.31 1.23 -1.85
N ALA A 332 12.30 2.05 -2.13
CA ALA A 332 11.72 2.20 -3.46
C ALA A 332 11.08 3.59 -3.62
N SER A 333 11.05 4.07 -4.86
CA SER A 333 10.28 5.25 -5.26
C SER A 333 9.68 5.00 -6.64
N THR A 334 8.41 5.33 -6.81
CA THR A 334 7.69 5.22 -8.08
C THR A 334 6.59 6.28 -8.16
N ARG A 335 6.01 6.46 -9.33
CA ARG A 335 4.84 7.31 -9.55
C ARG A 335 3.69 6.48 -10.09
N VAL A 336 2.50 6.71 -9.57
CA VAL A 336 1.25 6.11 -10.06
C VAL A 336 0.39 7.22 -10.65
N GLU A 337 0.01 7.06 -11.91
CA GLU A 337 -0.84 8.03 -12.61
C GLU A 337 -2.32 7.63 -12.55
N PRO A 338 -3.25 8.60 -12.61
CA PRO A 338 -4.67 8.35 -12.82
C PRO A 338 -4.90 7.55 -14.10
N GLY A 339 -5.60 6.41 -14.02
CA GLY A 339 -5.88 5.62 -15.21
C GLY A 339 -6.79 4.41 -14.98
N SER A 340 -6.94 3.60 -16.02
CA SER A 340 -7.73 2.36 -16.02
C SER A 340 -7.18 1.29 -15.06
N LEU A 341 -5.92 1.40 -14.64
CA LEU A 341 -5.28 0.48 -13.70
C LEU A 341 -6.01 0.41 -12.35
N VAL A 342 -6.73 1.47 -11.97
CA VAL A 342 -7.44 1.56 -10.70
C VAL A 342 -8.64 0.60 -10.67
N ASP A 343 -9.37 0.50 -11.78
CA ASP A 343 -10.54 -0.37 -11.89
C ASP A 343 -10.11 -1.85 -11.89
N GLU A 344 -8.97 -2.16 -12.52
CA GLU A 344 -8.38 -3.49 -12.45
C GLU A 344 -7.80 -3.80 -11.06
N TYR A 345 -7.20 -2.81 -10.41
CA TYR A 345 -6.73 -2.93 -9.03
C TYR A 345 -7.85 -3.28 -8.06
N GLU A 346 -9.00 -2.60 -8.14
CA GLU A 346 -10.17 -2.90 -7.31
C GLU A 346 -10.64 -4.35 -7.49
N ARG A 347 -10.75 -4.80 -8.74
CA ARG A 347 -11.12 -6.18 -9.07
C ARG A 347 -10.14 -7.19 -8.48
N VAL A 348 -8.83 -6.98 -8.67
CA VAL A 348 -7.79 -7.90 -8.15
C VAL A 348 -7.75 -7.90 -6.63
N LYS A 349 -7.79 -6.74 -5.97
CA LYS A 349 -7.71 -6.62 -4.51
C LYS A 349 -8.89 -7.31 -3.81
N GLY A 350 -10.10 -7.17 -4.36
CA GLY A 350 -11.32 -7.76 -3.82
C GLY A 350 -11.48 -9.26 -4.09
N ALA A 351 -10.87 -9.79 -5.16
CA ALA A 351 -11.12 -11.14 -5.62
C ALA A 351 -10.36 -12.23 -4.85
N PHE A 352 -9.13 -11.98 -4.40
CA PHE A 352 -8.20 -13.03 -3.95
C PHE A 352 -7.97 -13.05 -2.43
N TRP A 353 -7.97 -14.26 -1.85
CA TRP A 353 -7.85 -14.47 -0.39
C TRP A 353 -6.42 -14.77 0.05
N ASP A 354 -5.69 -15.58 -0.72
CA ASP A 354 -4.29 -15.91 -0.48
C ASP A 354 -3.40 -14.71 -0.78
N ALA A 355 -2.70 -14.25 0.25
CA ALA A 355 -1.89 -13.04 0.15
C ALA A 355 -0.71 -13.18 -0.83
N ARG A 356 -0.11 -14.36 -1.01
CA ARG A 356 0.97 -14.56 -2.00
C ARG A 356 0.43 -14.55 -3.42
N PHE A 357 -0.72 -15.19 -3.62
CA PHE A 357 -1.42 -15.15 -4.90
C PHE A 357 -1.76 -13.71 -5.29
N ARG A 358 -2.40 -12.97 -4.36
CA ARG A 358 -2.77 -11.56 -4.55
C ARG A 358 -1.54 -10.67 -4.77
N GLN A 359 -0.46 -10.82 -3.99
CA GLN A 359 0.81 -10.11 -4.21
C GLN A 359 1.37 -10.34 -5.62
N THR A 360 1.34 -11.59 -6.10
CA THR A 360 1.85 -11.94 -7.44
C THR A 360 1.00 -11.29 -8.53
N ARG A 361 -0.34 -11.39 -8.42
CA ARG A 361 -1.29 -10.71 -9.31
C ARG A 361 -1.11 -9.19 -9.34
N LEU A 362 -0.99 -8.56 -8.17
CA LEU A 362 -0.82 -7.12 -8.05
C LEU A 362 0.50 -6.64 -8.66
N ARG A 363 1.59 -7.40 -8.50
CA ARG A 363 2.88 -7.08 -9.14
C ARG A 363 2.81 -7.16 -10.66
N ALA A 364 2.15 -8.18 -11.20
CA ALA A 364 1.95 -8.29 -12.64
C ALA A 364 1.13 -7.11 -13.16
N LEU A 365 0.04 -6.77 -12.46
CA LEU A 365 -0.84 -5.65 -12.80
C LEU A 365 -0.07 -4.32 -12.89
N VAL A 366 0.64 -3.93 -11.82
CA VAL A 366 1.34 -2.63 -11.78
C VAL A 366 2.49 -2.51 -12.79
N ARG A 367 2.95 -3.65 -13.33
CA ARG A 367 3.99 -3.69 -14.37
C ARG A 367 3.43 -3.78 -15.80
N GLY A 368 2.10 -3.85 -15.94
CA GLY A 368 1.46 -4.09 -17.25
C GLY A 368 1.82 -5.46 -17.84
N GLU A 369 2.16 -6.43 -16.99
CA GLU A 369 2.50 -7.78 -17.41
C GLU A 369 1.24 -8.66 -17.48
N ARG A 370 1.35 -9.81 -18.18
CA ARG A 370 0.28 -10.82 -18.17
C ARG A 370 -0.05 -11.24 -16.75
N TRP A 371 -1.31 -11.54 -16.49
CA TRP A 371 -1.80 -11.76 -15.13
C TRP A 371 -1.11 -12.89 -14.35
N PHE A 372 -0.59 -13.89 -15.06
CA PHE A 372 0.10 -15.03 -14.48
C PHE A 372 1.62 -14.82 -14.35
N SER A 373 2.14 -13.64 -14.72
CA SER A 373 3.56 -13.32 -14.57
C SER A 373 4.00 -13.40 -13.11
N GLY A 374 5.19 -13.96 -12.88
CA GLY A 374 5.79 -14.15 -11.57
C GLY A 374 5.35 -15.42 -10.83
N PHE A 375 4.30 -16.13 -11.28
CA PHE A 375 3.92 -17.42 -10.70
C PHE A 375 4.95 -18.51 -10.96
N ASP A 376 5.69 -18.44 -12.07
CA ASP A 376 6.83 -19.29 -12.39
C ASP A 376 7.88 -19.26 -11.26
N ARG A 377 8.27 -18.06 -10.84
CA ARG A 377 9.21 -17.83 -9.74
C ARG A 377 8.59 -18.26 -8.41
N LEU A 378 7.32 -17.95 -8.18
CA LEU A 378 6.62 -18.35 -6.96
C LEU A 378 6.66 -19.87 -6.77
N PHE A 379 6.34 -20.64 -7.82
CA PHE A 379 6.43 -22.10 -7.80
C PHE A 379 7.88 -22.59 -7.74
N GLY A 380 8.84 -21.88 -8.32
CA GLY A 380 10.25 -22.23 -8.23
C GLY A 380 10.84 -22.09 -6.83
N THR A 381 10.45 -21.06 -6.07
CA THR A 381 11.12 -20.69 -4.81
C THR A 381 10.33 -20.99 -3.53
N THR A 382 9.08 -21.42 -3.65
CA THR A 382 8.18 -21.59 -2.49
C THR A 382 7.79 -23.05 -2.32
N ASP A 383 7.65 -23.52 -1.08
CA ASP A 383 7.11 -24.86 -0.82
C ASP A 383 5.72 -25.06 -1.46
N TYR A 384 5.43 -26.28 -1.94
CA TYR A 384 4.11 -26.61 -2.48
C TYR A 384 3.02 -26.51 -1.40
N GLU A 385 3.38 -26.66 -0.11
CA GLU A 385 2.47 -26.50 1.03
C GLU A 385 1.89 -25.08 1.13
N LEU A 386 2.64 -24.09 0.66
CA LEU A 386 2.24 -22.68 0.65
C LEU A 386 1.60 -22.24 -0.67
N THR A 387 1.52 -23.14 -1.66
CA THR A 387 0.88 -22.89 -2.97
C THR A 387 -0.21 -23.94 -3.20
N PHE A 388 0.06 -24.98 -3.98
CA PHE A 388 -0.92 -26.00 -4.37
C PHE A 388 -1.69 -26.62 -3.20
N ALA A 389 -1.03 -26.97 -2.09
CA ALA A 389 -1.70 -27.64 -0.98
C ALA A 389 -2.65 -26.69 -0.21
N ARG A 390 -2.49 -25.37 -0.39
CA ARG A 390 -3.24 -24.36 0.35
C ARG A 390 -4.61 -24.14 -0.29
N PRO A 391 -5.73 -24.37 0.41
CA PRO A 391 -7.07 -24.26 -0.18
C PRO A 391 -7.38 -22.88 -0.77
N HIS A 392 -6.94 -21.81 -0.11
CA HIS A 392 -7.14 -20.44 -0.60
C HIS A 392 -6.40 -20.17 -1.90
N PHE A 393 -5.17 -20.69 -2.06
CA PHE A 393 -4.42 -20.56 -3.31
C PHE A 393 -5.12 -21.28 -4.47
N ARG A 394 -5.64 -22.50 -4.25
CA ARG A 394 -6.42 -23.24 -5.26
C ARG A 394 -7.69 -22.50 -5.67
N ARG A 395 -8.41 -21.96 -4.68
CA ARG A 395 -9.60 -21.15 -4.89
C ARG A 395 -9.27 -19.89 -5.71
N ASP A 396 -8.20 -19.21 -5.39
CA ASP A 396 -7.78 -17.99 -6.09
C ASP A 396 -7.26 -18.26 -7.51
N ALA A 397 -6.57 -19.38 -7.74
CA ALA A 397 -6.19 -19.81 -9.08
C ALA A 397 -7.43 -20.05 -9.95
N ARG A 398 -8.47 -20.68 -9.39
CA ARG A 398 -9.75 -20.88 -10.09
C ARG A 398 -10.48 -19.57 -10.36
N GLU A 399 -10.50 -18.67 -9.38
CA GLU A 399 -11.06 -17.33 -9.50
C GLU A 399 -10.38 -16.55 -10.62
N ALA A 400 -9.04 -16.59 -10.69
CA ALA A 400 -8.27 -15.92 -11.74
C ALA A 400 -8.68 -16.40 -13.13
N PHE A 401 -8.70 -17.72 -13.39
CA PHE A 401 -9.15 -18.23 -14.70
C PHE A 401 -10.59 -17.82 -15.04
N ARG A 402 -11.48 -17.73 -14.06
CA ARG A 402 -12.86 -17.28 -14.28
C ARG A 402 -12.91 -15.81 -14.70
N MET A 403 -12.20 -14.94 -13.97
CA MET A 403 -12.17 -13.50 -14.27
C MET A 403 -11.68 -13.21 -15.69
N GLU A 404 -10.64 -13.93 -16.15
CA GLU A 404 -10.07 -13.73 -17.49
C GLU A 404 -11.01 -14.26 -18.59
N ALA A 405 -11.78 -15.32 -18.31
CA ALA A 405 -12.82 -15.81 -19.22
C ALA A 405 -13.97 -14.80 -19.36
N GLU A 406 -14.48 -14.27 -18.25
CA GLU A 406 -15.55 -13.25 -18.25
C GLU A 406 -15.12 -11.96 -18.97
N MET A 407 -13.85 -11.56 -18.87
CA MET A 407 -13.31 -10.43 -19.64
C MET A 407 -13.28 -10.67 -21.14
N THR A 408 -13.04 -11.91 -21.56
CA THR A 408 -13.01 -12.28 -22.98
C THR A 408 -14.44 -12.33 -23.57
N GLU A 409 -15.44 -12.62 -22.74
CA GLU A 409 -16.86 -12.66 -23.14
C GLU A 409 -17.53 -11.27 -23.14
N SER A 410 -17.11 -10.35 -22.26
CA SER A 410 -17.72 -9.02 -22.09
C SER A 410 -17.21 -7.92 -23.03
N SER A 411 -16.19 -8.19 -23.84
CA SER A 411 -15.85 -7.34 -24.99
C SER A 411 -16.83 -7.61 -26.13
N ASP A 412 -17.87 -6.79 -26.25
CA ASP A 412 -18.98 -6.87 -27.21
C ASP A 412 -18.58 -6.97 -28.72
N ASP A 413 -17.30 -6.83 -29.05
CA ASP A 413 -16.79 -6.98 -30.43
C ASP A 413 -16.46 -8.44 -30.85
N VAL A 414 -16.51 -9.42 -29.94
CA VAL A 414 -16.01 -10.79 -30.24
C VAL A 414 -17.11 -11.77 -30.68
N HIS A 415 -18.40 -11.42 -30.57
CA HIS A 415 -19.49 -12.32 -30.97
C HIS A 415 -19.65 -12.55 -32.48
N ASN A 416 -18.76 -12.00 -33.33
CA ASN A 416 -18.82 -12.25 -34.77
C ASN A 416 -17.49 -12.52 -35.48
N THR A 417 -16.44 -12.89 -34.73
CA THR A 417 -15.21 -13.43 -35.32
C THR A 417 -14.88 -14.73 -34.63
N GLY A 418 -14.72 -15.83 -35.35
CA GLY A 418 -14.28 -17.12 -34.82
C GLY A 418 -12.84 -17.10 -34.29
N ALA A 419 -12.56 -16.21 -33.34
CA ALA A 419 -11.27 -16.03 -32.71
C ALA A 419 -10.92 -17.31 -31.93
N PRO A 420 -9.73 -17.87 -32.13
CA PRO A 420 -9.31 -19.07 -31.43
C PRO A 420 -9.21 -18.78 -29.93
N ALA A 421 -9.65 -19.74 -29.12
CA ALA A 421 -9.51 -19.69 -27.68
C ALA A 421 -8.07 -19.38 -27.25
N SER A 422 -7.91 -18.60 -26.18
CA SER A 422 -6.60 -18.20 -25.67
C SER A 422 -5.79 -19.42 -25.18
N THR A 423 -4.46 -19.28 -25.13
CA THR A 423 -3.57 -20.34 -24.63
C THR A 423 -3.91 -20.72 -23.19
N GLU A 424 -4.29 -19.73 -22.38
CA GLU A 424 -4.74 -19.87 -21.00
C GLU A 424 -5.98 -20.78 -20.92
N GLU A 425 -6.99 -20.50 -21.74
CA GLU A 425 -8.25 -21.25 -21.78
C GLU A 425 -8.03 -22.69 -22.29
N ILE A 426 -7.17 -22.85 -23.31
CA ILE A 426 -6.80 -24.16 -23.84
C ILE A 426 -6.12 -25.01 -22.75
N ILE A 427 -5.12 -24.46 -22.06
CA ILE A 427 -4.41 -25.19 -20.99
C ILE A 427 -5.36 -25.53 -19.84
N TYR A 428 -6.22 -24.58 -19.44
CA TYR A 428 -7.20 -24.80 -18.37
C TYR A 428 -8.19 -25.95 -18.70
N ARG A 429 -8.57 -26.08 -19.97
CA ARG A 429 -9.42 -27.18 -20.47
C ARG A 429 -8.65 -28.49 -20.58
N VAL A 430 -7.42 -28.49 -21.10
CA VAL A 430 -6.57 -29.69 -21.20
C VAL A 430 -6.36 -30.33 -19.84
N VAL A 431 -5.98 -29.52 -18.85
CA VAL A 431 -5.76 -29.99 -17.48
C VAL A 431 -7.06 -30.50 -16.84
N GLY A 432 -8.16 -29.77 -17.00
CA GLY A 432 -9.48 -30.21 -16.51
C GLY A 432 -9.92 -31.54 -17.12
N GLY A 433 -9.78 -31.67 -18.45
CA GLY A 433 -10.08 -32.89 -19.20
C GLY A 433 -9.24 -34.08 -18.76
N TYR A 434 -7.93 -33.86 -18.57
CA TYR A 434 -7.01 -34.86 -18.02
C TYR A 434 -7.49 -35.40 -16.68
N LEU A 435 -7.74 -34.52 -15.71
CA LEU A 435 -8.11 -34.92 -14.35
C LEU A 435 -9.42 -35.70 -14.31
N ILE A 436 -10.46 -35.20 -14.99
CA ILE A 436 -11.79 -35.84 -15.00
C ILE A 436 -11.75 -37.20 -15.70
N ARG A 437 -11.11 -37.29 -16.87
CA ARG A 437 -11.04 -38.56 -17.62
C ARG A 437 -10.16 -39.58 -16.91
N LYS A 438 -9.01 -39.16 -16.37
CA LYS A 438 -8.13 -40.07 -15.62
C LYS A 438 -8.80 -40.60 -14.37
N LEU A 439 -9.57 -39.77 -13.68
CA LEU A 439 -10.39 -40.18 -12.53
C LEU A 439 -11.44 -41.22 -12.94
N ASN A 440 -12.17 -40.99 -14.03
CA ASN A 440 -13.15 -41.96 -14.53
C ASN A 440 -12.49 -43.28 -14.94
N THR A 441 -11.38 -43.24 -15.70
CA THR A 441 -10.69 -44.47 -16.13
C THR A 441 -10.13 -45.27 -14.96
N LYS A 442 -9.54 -44.60 -13.95
CA LYS A 442 -8.83 -45.28 -12.84
C LYS A 442 -9.76 -45.67 -11.69
N HIS A 443 -10.80 -44.88 -11.43
CA HIS A 443 -11.66 -45.03 -10.25
C HIS A 443 -13.14 -45.24 -10.60
N GLN A 444 -13.53 -45.19 -11.89
CA GLN A 444 -14.92 -45.32 -12.36
C GLN A 444 -15.89 -44.28 -11.77
N LEU A 445 -15.34 -43.17 -11.28
CA LEU A 445 -16.06 -42.06 -10.66
C LEU A 445 -16.27 -40.92 -11.66
N THR A 446 -17.51 -40.45 -11.74
CA THR A 446 -17.93 -39.28 -12.52
C THR A 446 -18.68 -38.32 -11.62
N TRP A 447 -18.64 -37.02 -11.91
CA TRP A 447 -19.35 -36.02 -11.09
C TRP A 447 -20.85 -36.34 -10.95
N GLU A 448 -21.51 -36.74 -12.04
CA GLU A 448 -22.94 -37.12 -12.03
C GLU A 448 -23.28 -38.27 -11.07
N LYS A 449 -22.34 -39.20 -10.84
CA LYS A 449 -22.53 -40.32 -9.88
C LYS A 449 -22.25 -39.89 -8.45
N ALA A 450 -21.44 -38.85 -8.27
CA ALA A 450 -20.92 -38.43 -6.98
C ALA A 450 -21.72 -37.27 -6.36
N LYS A 451 -22.31 -36.37 -7.17
CA LYS A 451 -22.89 -35.10 -6.72
C LYS A 451 -23.96 -35.24 -5.64
N ASP A 452 -24.79 -36.29 -5.73
CA ASP A 452 -25.92 -36.54 -4.82
C ASP A 452 -25.59 -37.54 -3.69
N ASN A 453 -24.37 -38.13 -3.70
CA ASN A 453 -23.93 -39.08 -2.68
C ASN A 453 -22.72 -38.52 -1.89
N PRO A 454 -22.87 -38.17 -0.60
CA PRO A 454 -21.80 -37.55 0.19
C PRO A 454 -20.49 -38.34 0.24
N SER A 455 -20.55 -39.68 0.31
CA SER A 455 -19.34 -40.53 0.37
C SER A 455 -18.63 -40.55 -0.98
N LEU A 456 -19.37 -40.75 -2.07
CA LEU A 456 -18.79 -40.75 -3.41
C LEU A 456 -18.27 -39.36 -3.81
N ARG A 457 -18.90 -38.29 -3.33
CA ARG A 457 -18.39 -36.92 -3.48
C ARG A 457 -17.06 -36.73 -2.76
N ALA A 458 -16.94 -37.20 -1.53
CA ALA A 458 -15.69 -37.12 -0.78
C ALA A 458 -14.56 -37.90 -1.46
N ASP A 459 -14.85 -39.11 -1.95
CA ASP A 459 -13.88 -39.92 -2.71
C ASP A 459 -13.50 -39.26 -4.04
N PHE A 460 -14.48 -38.73 -4.77
CA PHE A 460 -14.25 -38.01 -6.02
C PHE A 460 -13.28 -36.84 -5.81
N GLU A 461 -13.55 -35.97 -4.84
CA GLU A 461 -12.68 -34.82 -4.53
C GLU A 461 -11.29 -35.26 -4.07
N ARG A 462 -11.20 -36.27 -3.18
CA ARG A 462 -9.92 -36.80 -2.69
C ARG A 462 -9.04 -37.38 -3.80
N TYR A 463 -9.62 -38.17 -4.71
CA TYR A 463 -8.87 -38.77 -5.82
C TYR A 463 -8.50 -37.74 -6.88
N LYS A 464 -9.39 -36.78 -7.17
CA LYS A 464 -9.10 -35.66 -8.06
C LYS A 464 -7.94 -34.82 -7.53
N GLU A 465 -7.97 -34.46 -6.25
CA GLU A 465 -6.89 -33.70 -5.60
C GLU A 465 -5.57 -34.47 -5.65
N ARG A 466 -5.58 -35.79 -5.41
CA ARG A 466 -4.38 -36.63 -5.50
C ARG A 466 -3.80 -36.63 -6.91
N LEU A 467 -4.64 -36.85 -7.93
CA LEU A 467 -4.21 -36.81 -9.34
C LEU A 467 -3.63 -35.45 -9.72
N ALA A 468 -4.27 -34.36 -9.28
CA ALA A 468 -3.78 -33.01 -9.51
C ALA A 468 -2.46 -32.74 -8.80
N LYS A 469 -2.29 -33.23 -7.56
CA LYS A 469 -1.05 -33.12 -6.79
C LYS A 469 0.11 -33.83 -7.48
N ASP A 470 -0.10 -35.08 -7.90
CA ASP A 470 0.94 -35.88 -8.55
C ASP A 470 1.37 -35.21 -9.87
N ALA A 471 0.42 -34.73 -10.66
CA ALA A 471 0.70 -33.99 -11.88
C ALA A 471 1.38 -32.63 -11.60
N PHE A 472 0.97 -31.91 -10.56
CA PHE A 472 1.56 -30.62 -10.18
C PHE A 472 3.03 -30.78 -9.82
N LEU A 473 3.36 -31.75 -8.97
CA LEU A 473 4.74 -32.03 -8.57
C LEU A 473 5.59 -32.50 -9.76
N ALA A 474 5.00 -33.28 -10.67
CA ALA A 474 5.67 -33.72 -11.89
C ALA A 474 5.95 -32.57 -12.86
N VAL A 475 4.99 -31.67 -13.08
CA VAL A 475 5.19 -30.48 -13.93
C VAL A 475 6.21 -29.54 -13.30
N ARG A 476 6.13 -29.32 -11.98
CA ARG A 476 7.01 -28.41 -11.25
C ARG A 476 8.48 -28.82 -11.32
N SER A 477 8.78 -30.12 -11.35
CA SER A 477 10.15 -30.63 -11.39
C SER A 477 10.77 -30.67 -12.80
N ARG A 478 10.02 -30.31 -13.84
CA ARG A 478 10.45 -30.41 -15.24
C ARG A 478 10.58 -29.03 -15.90
N THR A 479 11.51 -28.90 -16.82
CA THR A 479 11.76 -27.67 -17.59
C THR A 479 12.06 -28.01 -19.04
N GLY A 480 11.90 -27.05 -19.97
CA GLY A 480 12.27 -27.22 -21.37
C GLY A 480 11.69 -28.48 -22.03
N PRO A 481 12.49 -29.27 -22.76
CA PRO A 481 12.03 -30.48 -23.46
C PRO A 481 11.35 -31.51 -22.55
N ASP A 482 11.85 -31.73 -21.33
CA ASP A 482 11.28 -32.72 -20.39
C ASP A 482 9.85 -32.35 -19.99
N PHE A 483 9.55 -31.06 -19.86
CA PHE A 483 8.20 -30.59 -19.60
C PHE A 483 7.29 -30.83 -20.80
N ILE A 484 7.77 -30.54 -22.02
CA ILE A 484 7.01 -30.75 -23.25
C ILE A 484 6.64 -32.23 -23.39
N GLU A 485 7.59 -33.14 -23.23
CA GLU A 485 7.37 -34.58 -23.32
C GLU A 485 6.34 -35.05 -22.28
N TYR A 486 6.46 -34.57 -21.03
CA TYR A 486 5.48 -34.88 -19.99
C TYR A 486 4.09 -34.33 -20.33
N PHE A 487 4.00 -33.08 -20.80
CA PHE A 487 2.75 -32.43 -21.14
C PHE A 487 2.03 -33.21 -22.27
N THR A 488 2.73 -33.48 -23.38
CA THR A 488 2.15 -34.19 -24.52
C THR A 488 1.90 -35.67 -24.24
N GLY A 489 2.81 -36.34 -23.53
CA GLY A 489 2.71 -37.78 -23.24
C GLY A 489 1.75 -38.12 -22.11
N THR A 490 1.60 -37.25 -21.10
CA THR A 490 0.77 -37.51 -19.91
C THR A 490 -0.51 -36.69 -19.91
N LEU A 491 -0.43 -35.36 -19.99
CA LEU A 491 -1.63 -34.52 -19.88
C LEU A 491 -2.53 -34.64 -21.12
N CYS A 492 -1.94 -34.86 -22.30
CA CYS A 492 -2.68 -35.18 -23.53
C CYS A 492 -2.92 -36.68 -23.76
N SER A 493 -2.66 -37.56 -22.77
CA SER A 493 -2.92 -39.01 -22.89
C SER A 493 -4.40 -39.41 -22.94
N VAL A 494 -5.30 -38.45 -22.77
CA VAL A 494 -6.75 -38.62 -22.86
C VAL A 494 -7.30 -37.78 -24.01
N PRO A 495 -8.44 -38.15 -24.62
CA PRO A 495 -9.03 -37.34 -25.68
C PRO A 495 -9.28 -35.90 -25.24
N GLN A 496 -8.71 -34.95 -25.98
CA GLN A 496 -8.87 -33.52 -25.73
C GLN A 496 -9.86 -32.93 -26.74
N HIS A 497 -10.85 -32.19 -26.26
CA HIS A 497 -11.80 -31.47 -27.13
C HIS A 497 -11.23 -30.10 -27.49
N ILE A 498 -10.17 -30.11 -28.31
CA ILE A 498 -9.53 -28.91 -28.85
C ILE A 498 -9.70 -28.96 -30.37
N GLY A 499 -10.24 -27.91 -30.96
CA GLY A 499 -10.30 -27.78 -32.42
C GLY A 499 -8.92 -27.63 -33.04
N GLU A 500 -8.81 -27.80 -34.36
CA GLU A 500 -7.53 -27.75 -35.10
C GLU A 500 -6.73 -26.46 -34.82
N ALA A 501 -7.39 -25.30 -34.88
CA ALA A 501 -6.76 -24.01 -34.58
C ALA A 501 -6.17 -23.95 -33.16
N GLY A 502 -6.90 -24.48 -32.16
CA GLY A 502 -6.43 -24.53 -30.78
C GLY A 502 -5.28 -25.53 -30.59
N PHE A 503 -5.27 -26.64 -31.33
CA PHE A 503 -4.18 -27.60 -31.31
C PHE A 503 -2.89 -26.99 -31.88
N LEU A 504 -2.98 -26.27 -33.00
CA LEU A 504 -1.85 -25.55 -33.59
C LEU A 504 -1.34 -24.45 -32.67
N ALA A 505 -2.24 -23.69 -32.03
CA ALA A 505 -1.88 -22.64 -31.07
C ALA A 505 -1.13 -23.22 -29.86
N LEU A 506 -1.64 -24.30 -29.27
CA LEU A 506 -1.00 -24.99 -28.14
C LEU A 506 0.36 -25.56 -28.52
N THR A 507 0.47 -26.18 -29.71
CA THR A 507 1.73 -26.75 -30.20
C THR A 507 2.78 -25.65 -30.38
N ARG A 508 2.39 -24.51 -30.97
CA ARG A 508 3.28 -23.35 -31.11
C ARG A 508 3.71 -22.83 -29.74
N ALA A 509 2.77 -22.60 -28.83
CA ALA A 509 3.06 -22.11 -27.48
C ALA A 509 3.98 -23.05 -26.70
N LEU A 510 3.82 -24.38 -26.82
CA LEU A 510 4.71 -25.35 -26.19
C LEU A 510 6.16 -25.23 -26.68
N MET A 511 6.37 -24.87 -27.95
CA MET A 511 7.70 -24.74 -28.56
C MET A 511 8.33 -23.36 -28.35
N THR A 512 7.54 -22.29 -28.32
CA THR A 512 8.06 -20.91 -28.29
C THR A 512 7.93 -20.25 -26.92
N GLU A 513 6.96 -20.67 -26.11
CA GLU A 513 6.61 -20.09 -24.81
C GLU A 513 6.51 -21.19 -23.73
N THR A 514 7.43 -22.16 -23.76
CA THR A 514 7.39 -23.38 -22.92
C THR A 514 7.21 -23.07 -21.43
N ASP A 515 7.92 -22.09 -20.89
CA ASP A 515 7.83 -21.72 -19.47
C ASP A 515 6.48 -21.07 -19.12
N THR A 516 5.89 -20.31 -20.05
CA THR A 516 4.54 -19.77 -19.91
C THR A 516 3.52 -20.91 -19.86
N VAL A 517 3.61 -21.87 -20.79
CA VAL A 517 2.73 -23.05 -20.79
C VAL A 517 2.89 -23.87 -19.50
N ARG A 518 4.13 -24.03 -19.00
CA ARG A 518 4.39 -24.69 -17.71
C ARG A 518 3.72 -23.96 -16.56
N THR A 519 3.84 -22.64 -16.51
CA THR A 519 3.29 -21.79 -15.44
C THR A 519 1.75 -21.87 -15.43
N LEU A 520 1.13 -21.73 -16.59
CA LEU A 520 -0.32 -21.87 -16.75
C LEU A 520 -0.79 -23.29 -16.40
N THR A 521 0.01 -24.32 -16.70
CA THR A 521 -0.31 -25.70 -16.32
C THR A 521 -0.31 -25.89 -14.80
N LEU A 522 0.67 -25.32 -14.09
CA LEU A 522 0.74 -25.36 -12.62
C LEU A 522 -0.44 -24.61 -11.97
N LEU A 523 -0.80 -23.45 -12.52
CA LEU A 523 -1.99 -22.70 -12.10
C LEU A 523 -3.28 -23.48 -12.36
N ALA A 524 -3.44 -24.07 -13.55
CA ALA A 524 -4.61 -24.85 -13.93
C ALA A 524 -4.76 -26.11 -13.05
N LEU A 525 -3.66 -26.79 -12.74
CA LEU A 525 -3.65 -27.93 -11.81
C LEU A 525 -4.08 -27.50 -10.41
N SER A 526 -3.61 -26.35 -9.94
CA SER A 526 -4.04 -25.77 -8.65
C SER A 526 -5.52 -25.42 -8.65
N ALA A 527 -6.02 -24.83 -9.73
CA ALA A 527 -7.42 -24.41 -9.88
C ALA A 527 -8.41 -25.58 -10.00
N ARG A 528 -8.00 -26.69 -10.62
CA ARG A 528 -8.83 -27.88 -10.90
C ARG A 528 -8.74 -28.98 -9.83
N ALA A 529 -7.74 -28.92 -8.96
CA ALA A 529 -7.69 -29.70 -7.73
C ALA A 529 -8.87 -29.37 -6.82
#